data_AF-I2F2P1-F1
#
_entry.id   AF-I2F2P1-F1
#
_cell.length_a   1.000
_cell.length_b   1.000
_cell.length_c   1.000
_cell.angle_alpha   90.00
_cell.angle_beta   90.00
_cell.angle_gamma   90.00
#
_symmetry.space_group_name_H-M   'P 1'
#
loop_
_entity.id
_entity.type
_entity.pdbx_description
1 polymer ?
#
loop_
_entity_poly.entity_id
_entity_poly.type
_entity_poly.pdbx_seq_one_letter_code
_entity_poly.pdbx_strand_id
1 'polypeptide(L)'
;MKSELLRVLEGFSVEEVFYTSGEPIPTFVIVSMESEDLLKKIGEMEEIEADIIVISPEEKKELKNASSELSRVVLNVIESGEKLL
;
A
#
# COMPACT_ATOMS: atom_id res chain seq x y z
N MET A 1 11.35 -3.28 -9.00
CA MET A 1 10.31 -2.62 -8.19
C MET A 1 9.04 -3.46 -7.99
N LYS A 2 8.04 -3.48 -8.90
CA LYS A 2 6.76 -4.20 -8.67
C LYS A 2 6.94 -5.68 -8.29
N SER A 3 7.75 -6.41 -9.06
CA SER A 3 7.97 -7.85 -8.83
C SER A 3 8.78 -8.17 -7.57
N GLU A 4 9.61 -7.25 -7.09
CA GLU A 4 10.38 -7.44 -5.85
C GLU A 4 9.50 -7.21 -4.63
N LEU A 5 8.68 -6.14 -4.66
CA LEU A 5 7.70 -5.89 -3.61
C LEU A 5 6.74 -7.08 -3.49
N LEU A 6 6.16 -7.54 -4.61
CA LEU A 6 5.25 -8.69 -4.61
C LEU A 6 5.86 -9.97 -4.02
N ARG A 7 7.16 -10.23 -4.23
CA ARG A 7 7.87 -11.36 -3.60
C ARG A 7 7.94 -11.23 -2.09
N VAL A 8 8.12 -10.02 -1.57
CA VAL A 8 8.09 -9.80 -0.12
C VAL A 8 6.69 -10.04 0.43
N LEU A 9 5.65 -9.63 -0.31
CA LEU A 9 4.26 -9.83 0.10
C LEU A 9 3.85 -11.30 0.21
N GLU A 10 4.49 -12.22 -0.53
CA GLU A 10 4.20 -13.67 -0.45
C GLU A 10 4.41 -14.26 0.96
N GLY A 11 5.22 -13.60 1.80
CA GLY A 11 5.45 -14.01 3.18
C GLY A 11 4.44 -13.48 4.20
N PHE A 12 3.46 -12.69 3.78
CA PHE A 12 2.54 -11.98 4.65
C PHE A 12 1.07 -12.21 4.27
N SER A 13 0.19 -12.02 5.24
CA SER A 13 -1.26 -12.06 5.03
C SER A 13 -1.74 -10.75 4.39
N VAL A 14 -1.59 -10.65 3.07
CA VAL A 14 -2.02 -9.50 2.26
C VAL A 14 -3.37 -9.80 1.62
N GLU A 15 -4.35 -8.90 1.81
CA GLU A 15 -5.68 -9.03 1.22
C GLU A 15 -5.75 -8.37 -0.17
N GLU A 16 -5.18 -7.18 -0.31
CA GLU A 16 -5.27 -6.39 -1.53
C GLU A 16 -4.03 -5.51 -1.73
N VAL A 17 -3.65 -5.31 -2.99
CA VAL A 17 -2.55 -4.42 -3.36
C VAL A 17 -2.98 -3.51 -4.50
N PHE A 18 -2.79 -2.21 -4.33
CA PHE A 18 -3.08 -1.19 -5.33
C PHE A 18 -1.81 -0.43 -5.68
N TYR A 19 -1.71 -0.03 -6.94
CA TYR A 19 -0.57 0.72 -7.47
C TYR A 19 -1.02 1.86 -8.37
N THR A 20 -0.46 3.05 -8.16
CA THR A 20 -0.57 4.15 -9.12
C THR A 20 0.81 4.61 -9.58
N SER A 21 0.88 5.05 -10.83
CA SER A 21 2.08 5.65 -11.45
C SER A 21 1.81 7.08 -11.96
N GLY A 22 0.63 7.65 -11.65
CA GLY A 22 0.17 8.93 -12.19
C GLY A 22 0.55 10.17 -11.38
N GLU A 23 1.17 10.00 -10.21
CA GLU A 23 1.64 11.06 -9.31
C GLU A 23 3.17 11.13 -9.37
N PRO A 24 3.85 12.23 -8.94
CA PRO A 24 5.28 12.42 -9.20
C PRO A 24 6.19 11.31 -8.66
N ILE A 25 5.70 10.50 -7.71
CA ILE A 25 6.33 9.30 -7.19
C ILE A 25 5.30 8.16 -7.31
N PRO A 26 5.69 6.96 -7.78
CA PRO A 26 4.79 5.79 -7.77
C PRO A 26 4.33 5.47 -6.35
N THR A 27 3.07 5.10 -6.17
CA THR A 27 2.52 4.80 -4.84
C THR A 27 1.91 3.41 -4.79
N PHE A 28 2.25 2.65 -3.76
CA PHE A 28 1.62 1.39 -3.41
C PHE A 28 0.75 1.56 -2.15
N VAL A 29 -0.47 1.04 -2.22
CA VAL A 29 -1.31 0.83 -1.04
C VAL A 29 -1.49 -0.66 -0.84
N ILE A 30 -1.07 -1.16 0.31
CA ILE A 30 -1.12 -2.57 0.66
C ILE A 30 -2.06 -2.75 1.86
N VAL A 31 -3.04 -3.65 1.72
CA VAL A 31 -3.99 -3.99 2.78
C VAL A 31 -3.55 -5.31 3.40
N SER A 32 -3.15 -5.31 4.65
CA SER A 32 -2.62 -6.50 5.34
C SER A 32 -3.02 -6.57 6.80
N MET A 33 -3.27 -7.77 7.31
CA MET A 33 -3.49 -8.01 8.74
C MET A 33 -2.21 -7.82 9.58
N GLU A 34 -1.05 -7.82 8.93
CA GLU A 34 0.29 -7.73 9.54
C GLU A 34 0.95 -6.40 9.15
N SER A 35 0.18 -5.31 9.18
CA SER A 35 0.57 -4.01 8.58
C SER A 35 1.89 -3.44 9.12
N GLU A 36 2.11 -3.49 10.44
CA GLU A 36 3.35 -2.99 11.07
C GLU A 36 4.58 -3.82 10.69
N ASP A 37 4.48 -5.15 10.78
CA ASP A 37 5.58 -6.07 10.47
C ASP A 37 5.95 -5.99 8.98
N LEU A 38 4.93 -5.90 8.12
CA LEU A 38 5.12 -5.75 6.69
C LEU A 38 5.78 -4.41 6.34
N LEU A 39 5.30 -3.30 6.91
CA LEU A 39 5.90 -1.98 6.67
C LEU A 39 7.37 -1.95 7.11
N LYS A 40 7.67 -2.55 8.27
CA LYS A 40 9.04 -2.68 8.76
C LYS A 40 9.89 -3.50 7.78
N LYS A 41 9.37 -4.62 7.28
CA LYS A 41 10.10 -5.48 6.35
C LYS A 41 10.41 -4.78 5.03
N ILE A 42 9.45 -4.02 4.52
CA ILE A 42 9.62 -3.21 3.32
C ILE A 42 10.64 -2.09 3.56
N GLY A 43 10.63 -1.45 4.74
CA GLY A 43 11.60 -0.42 5.11
C GLY A 43 13.05 -0.90 5.22
N GLU A 44 13.28 -2.22 5.34
CA GLU A 44 14.62 -2.82 5.24
C GLU A 44 15.13 -2.90 3.79
N MET A 45 14.27 -2.66 2.79
CA MET A 45 14.63 -2.69 1.37
C MET A 45 15.10 -1.31 0.93
N GLU A 46 16.41 -1.15 0.70
CA GLU A 46 17.00 0.13 0.26
C GLU A 46 16.68 0.50 -1.21
N GLU A 47 16.04 -0.40 -1.99
CA GLU A 47 15.95 -0.29 -3.45
C GLU A 47 14.55 0.10 -3.98
N ILE A 48 13.57 0.41 -3.12
CA ILE A 48 12.23 0.77 -3.58
C ILE A 48 12.04 2.28 -3.63
N GLU A 49 12.09 2.84 -4.83
CA GLU A 49 11.77 4.24 -5.13
C GLU A 49 10.27 4.47 -5.33
N ALA A 50 9.47 4.16 -4.30
CA ALA A 50 8.02 4.37 -4.31
C ALA A 50 7.51 4.73 -2.92
N ASP A 51 6.41 5.47 -2.87
CA ASP A 51 5.66 5.66 -1.64
C ASP A 51 4.92 4.37 -1.31
N ILE A 52 5.12 3.87 -0.10
CA ILE A 52 4.49 2.63 0.35
C ILE A 52 3.65 2.93 1.58
N ILE A 53 2.37 2.68 1.42
CA ILE A 53 1.38 2.85 2.47
C ILE A 53 0.82 1.47 2.78
N VAL A 54 1.02 1.01 4.01
CA VAL A 54 0.46 -0.25 4.50
C VAL A 54 -0.63 0.08 5.51
N ILE A 55 -1.82 -0.47 5.29
CA ILE A 55 -2.98 -0.30 6.16
C ILE A 55 -3.57 -1.65 6.51
N SER A 56 -4.23 -1.71 7.65
CA SER A 56 -5.06 -2.85 8.04
C SER A 56 -6.42 -2.83 7.31
N PRO A 57 -7.11 -3.98 7.21
CA PRO A 57 -8.48 -4.04 6.70
C PRO A 57 -9.46 -3.17 7.51
N GLU A 58 -9.16 -2.93 8.79
CA GLU A 58 -9.95 -2.07 9.67
C GLU A 58 -9.76 -0.60 9.31
N GLU A 59 -8.51 -0.14 9.20
CA GLU A 59 -8.19 1.23 8.75
C GLU A 59 -8.79 1.52 7.37
N LYS A 60 -8.78 0.54 6.46
CA LYS A 60 -9.42 0.67 5.15
C LYS A 60 -10.91 0.98 5.25
N LYS A 61 -11.63 0.39 6.21
CA LYS A 61 -13.06 0.67 6.42
C LYS A 61 -13.26 2.09 6.95
N GLU A 62 -12.35 2.56 7.78
CA GLU A 62 -12.40 3.90 8.38
C GLU A 62 -12.04 5.02 7.40
N LEU A 63 -11.26 4.73 6.35
CA LEU A 63 -10.88 5.71 5.31
C LEU A 63 -12.07 6.47 4.73
N LYS A 64 -13.23 5.82 4.58
CA LYS A 64 -14.45 6.45 4.04
C LYS A 64 -14.98 7.61 4.89
N ASN A 65 -14.64 7.62 6.18
CA ASN A 65 -15.05 8.63 7.13
C ASN A 65 -13.92 9.60 7.50
N ALA A 66 -12.69 9.31 7.06
CA ALA A 66 -11.51 10.10 7.39
C ALA A 66 -11.40 11.31 6.46
N SER A 67 -11.17 12.50 7.04
CA SER A 67 -11.09 13.76 6.30
C SER A 67 -9.66 14.23 6.03
N SER A 68 -8.65 13.45 6.42
CA SER A 68 -7.24 13.81 6.27
C SER A 68 -6.79 13.77 4.81
N GLU A 69 -5.79 14.59 4.47
CA GLU A 69 -5.19 14.62 3.13
C GLU A 69 -4.58 13.26 2.75
N LEU A 70 -3.90 12.60 3.69
CA LEU A 70 -3.36 11.25 3.50
C LEU A 70 -4.46 10.23 3.19
N SER A 71 -5.59 10.29 3.90
CA SER A 71 -6.73 9.40 3.65
C SER A 71 -7.28 9.56 2.23
N ARG A 72 -7.27 10.78 1.68
CA ARG A 72 -7.69 11.05 0.31
C ARG A 72 -6.72 10.46 -0.72
N VAL A 73 -5.41 10.56 -0.47
CA VAL A 73 -4.39 9.93 -1.32
C VAL A 73 -4.60 8.43 -1.36
N VAL A 74 -4.73 7.79 -0.20
CA VAL A 74 -4.96 6.33 -0.11
C VAL A 74 -6.24 5.92 -0.83
N LEU A 75 -7.34 6.65 -0.65
CA LEU A 75 -8.60 6.39 -1.36
C LEU A 75 -8.45 6.54 -2.88
N ASN A 76 -7.78 7.60 -3.34
CA ASN A 76 -7.54 7.80 -4.77
C ASN A 76 -6.75 6.63 -5.38
N VAL A 77 -5.71 6.15 -4.69
CA VAL A 77 -4.93 4.98 -5.16
C VAL A 77 -5.78 3.72 -5.19
N ILE A 78 -6.65 3.50 -4.20
CA ILE A 78 -7.56 2.34 -4.18
C ILE A 78 -8.61 2.42 -5.30
N GLU A 79 -9.15 3.61 -5.59
CA GLU A 79 -10.25 3.80 -6.56
C GLU A 79 -9.77 3.87 -8.01
N SER A 80 -8.60 4.47 -8.25
CA SER A 80 -8.09 4.75 -9.60
C SER A 80 -6.82 3.97 -9.97
N GLY A 81 -6.16 3.36 -8.99
CA GLY A 81 -4.95 2.57 -9.19
C GLY A 81 -5.20 1.20 -9.81
N GLU A 82 -4.13 0.61 -10.31
CA GLU A 82 -4.08 -0.78 -10.76
C GLU A 82 -4.11 -1.73 -9.57
N LYS A 83 -5.10 -2.61 -9.50
CA LYS A 83 -5.14 -3.69 -8.51
C LYS A 83 -4.20 -4.82 -8.95
N LEU A 84 -3.19 -5.12 -8.13
CA LEU A 84 -2.16 -6.12 -8.39
C LEU A 84 -2.44 -7.47 -7.72
N LEU A 85 -3.20 -7.45 -6.61
CA LEU A 85 -3.69 -8.61 -5.86
C LEU A 85 -5.11 -8.30 -5.38
#